data_AF-A0AAP6D1R0-F1
#
_entry.id   AF-A0AAP6D1R0-F1
#
_cell.length_a   1.000
_cell.length_b   1.000
_cell.length_c   1.000
_cell.angle_alpha   90.00
_cell.angle_beta   90.00
_cell.angle_gamma   90.00
#
_symmetry.space_group_name_H-M   'P 1'
#
loop_
_entity.id
_entity.type
_entity.pdbx_description
1 polymer ?
#
loop_
_entity_poly.entity_id
_entity_poly.type
_entity_poly.pdbx_seq_one_letter_code
_entity_poly.pdbx_strand_id
1 'polypeptide(L)'
;IPHAMTIHGDTRVDNYYWMRDDERKDPEILQHLEQENQYAETVLKHTEALQNELFEEIKGRIAKDDNSVPVRKGNYFYSSEVTGDNEYEVHLRAKDFAGKDKQVILDVNELAKEHEFFSIGGLYVSPNENLLAYGEDTLSRRVYTIKIKDLTTGNYLQDEIEGASSAVAWQNDNNAFYYIKKDPQTLLG
;
A
#
# COMPACT_ATOMS: atom_id res chain seq x y z
N ILE A 1 21.05 16.63 22.88
CA ILE A 1 20.67 17.92 23.51
C ILE A 1 19.56 17.60 24.51
N PRO A 2 19.72 17.88 25.83
CA PRO A 2 18.70 17.55 26.81
C PRO A 2 17.39 18.33 26.54
N HIS A 3 16.29 17.61 26.31
CA HIS A 3 14.96 18.19 26.14
C HIS A 3 14.09 17.83 27.35
N ALA A 4 13.71 18.82 28.15
CA ALA A 4 12.90 18.61 29.34
C ALA A 4 11.40 18.77 29.02
N MET A 5 10.58 17.80 29.43
CA MET A 5 9.13 17.82 29.32
C MET A 5 8.49 17.67 30.69
N THR A 6 7.59 18.57 31.06
CA THR A 6 6.87 18.53 32.34
C THR A 6 5.38 18.30 32.12
N ILE A 7 4.85 17.19 32.64
CA ILE A 7 3.43 16.85 32.55
C ILE A 7 2.98 16.34 33.93
N HIS A 8 1.83 16.84 34.41
CA HIS A 8 1.28 16.52 35.75
C HIS A 8 2.25 16.75 36.92
N GLY A 9 3.19 17.69 36.77
CA GLY A 9 4.17 18.03 37.81
C GLY A 9 5.39 17.09 37.86
N ASP A 10 5.51 16.13 36.95
CA ASP A 10 6.71 15.28 36.78
C ASP A 10 7.53 15.76 35.57
N THR A 11 8.85 15.83 35.73
CA THR A 11 9.77 16.29 34.68
C THR A 11 10.62 15.14 34.19
N ARG A 12 10.48 14.81 32.91
CA ARG A 12 11.33 13.85 32.18
C ARG A 12 12.28 14.60 31.27
N VAL A 13 13.51 14.09 31.14
CA VAL A 13 14.50 14.63 30.21
C VAL A 13 14.78 13.58 29.13
N ASP A 14 14.52 13.94 27.89
CA ASP A 14 14.83 13.14 26.71
C ASP A 14 16.04 13.74 26.00
N ASN A 15 17.16 13.02 25.98
CA ASN A 15 18.39 13.49 25.34
C ASN A 15 18.39 13.31 23.80
N TYR A 16 17.40 12.59 23.28
CA TYR A 16 17.25 12.20 21.87
C TYR A 16 16.03 12.82 21.19
N TYR A 17 15.29 13.69 21.88
CA TYR A 17 14.13 14.38 21.30
C TYR A 17 14.44 15.12 19.98
N TRP A 18 15.69 15.55 19.82
CA TRP A 18 16.19 16.20 18.59
C TRP A 18 16.15 15.29 17.36
N MET A 19 16.10 13.95 17.51
CA MET A 19 16.00 13.01 16.39
C MET A 19 14.59 12.97 15.77
N ARG A 20 13.62 13.69 16.34
CA ARG A 20 12.30 13.84 15.76
C ARG A 20 12.27 15.03 14.81
N ASP A 21 12.12 14.72 13.52
CA ASP A 21 11.74 15.69 12.50
C ASP A 21 10.54 15.15 11.70
N ASP A 22 9.39 15.80 11.87
CA ASP A 22 8.15 15.39 11.22
C ASP A 22 8.21 15.66 9.69
N GLU A 23 9.03 16.62 9.23
CA GLU A 23 9.25 16.92 7.82
C GLU A 23 10.26 15.98 7.14
N ARG A 24 11.08 15.26 7.93
CA ARG A 24 12.09 14.28 7.50
C ARG A 24 13.15 14.87 6.54
N LYS A 25 13.59 16.09 6.80
CA LYS A 25 14.53 16.85 5.99
C LYS A 25 15.72 17.40 6.78
N ASP A 26 15.72 17.27 8.11
CA ASP A 26 16.82 17.75 8.94
C ASP A 26 18.14 17.03 8.56
N PRO A 27 19.15 17.77 8.08
CA PRO A 27 20.40 17.17 7.62
C PRO A 27 21.22 16.53 8.74
N GLU A 28 21.12 17.00 9.99
CA GLU A 28 21.85 16.40 11.13
C GLU A 28 21.25 15.02 11.47
N ILE A 29 19.93 14.91 11.43
CA ILE A 29 19.24 13.64 11.65
C ILE A 29 19.54 12.66 10.51
N LEU A 30 19.42 13.09 9.25
CA LEU A 30 19.72 12.25 8.09
C LEU A 30 21.17 11.75 8.12
N GLN A 31 22.12 12.62 8.45
CA GLN A 31 23.52 12.24 8.60
C GLN A 31 23.73 11.19 9.70
N HIS A 32 23.05 11.34 10.84
CA HIS A 32 23.12 10.35 11.92
C HIS A 32 22.57 8.99 11.46
N LEU A 33 21.43 8.97 10.77
CA LEU A 33 20.84 7.73 10.23
C LEU A 33 21.77 7.06 9.20
N GLU A 34 22.43 7.83 8.34
CA GLU A 34 23.43 7.30 7.40
C GLU A 34 24.61 6.66 8.13
N GLN A 35 25.10 7.28 9.20
CA GLN A 35 26.19 6.72 10.01
C GLN A 35 25.78 5.40 10.70
N GLU A 36 24.56 5.32 11.22
CA GLU A 36 24.03 4.09 11.81
C GLU A 36 23.86 2.98 10.75
N ASN A 37 23.41 3.31 9.54
CA ASN A 37 23.35 2.36 8.42
C ASN A 37 24.74 1.83 8.05
N GLN A 38 25.75 2.70 7.94
CA GLN A 38 27.13 2.30 7.66
C GLN A 38 27.73 1.43 8.77
N TYR A 39 27.42 1.74 10.03
CA TYR A 39 27.82 0.91 11.16
C TYR A 39 27.17 -0.48 11.06
N ALA A 40 25.85 -0.54 10.79
CA ALA A 40 25.12 -1.80 10.61
C ALA A 40 25.71 -2.65 9.47
N GLU A 41 25.98 -2.06 8.30
CA GLU A 41 26.67 -2.73 7.18
C GLU A 41 28.02 -3.27 7.61
N THR A 42 28.82 -2.49 8.33
CA THR A 42 30.16 -2.88 8.77
C THR A 42 30.11 -4.07 9.73
N VAL A 43 29.24 -4.03 10.75
CA VAL A 43 29.17 -5.10 11.75
C VAL A 43 28.54 -6.38 11.19
N LEU A 44 27.60 -6.25 10.24
CA LEU A 44 26.91 -7.38 9.62
C LEU A 44 27.66 -7.96 8.41
N LYS A 45 28.71 -7.31 7.92
CA LYS A 45 29.48 -7.73 6.73
C LYS A 45 29.87 -9.20 6.72
N HIS A 46 30.27 -9.74 7.87
CA HIS A 46 30.67 -11.14 7.99
C HIS A 46 29.54 -12.16 7.74
N THR A 47 28.28 -11.70 7.74
CA THR A 47 27.07 -12.52 7.53
C THR A 47 26.53 -12.44 6.10
N GLU A 48 27.11 -11.65 5.20
CA GLU A 48 26.60 -11.47 3.82
C GLU A 48 26.39 -12.80 3.08
N ALA A 49 27.30 -13.76 3.24
CA ALA A 49 27.15 -15.09 2.63
C ALA A 49 25.90 -15.83 3.13
N LEU A 50 25.65 -15.78 4.45
CA LEU A 50 24.47 -16.39 5.06
C LEU A 50 23.19 -15.65 4.68
N GLN A 51 23.22 -14.32 4.61
CA GLN A 51 22.08 -13.52 4.14
C GLN A 51 21.68 -13.91 2.72
N ASN A 52 22.65 -14.08 1.82
CA ASN A 52 22.41 -14.51 0.45
C ASN A 52 21.86 -15.96 0.37
N GLU A 53 22.41 -16.88 1.18
CA GLU A 53 21.88 -18.25 1.26
C GLU A 53 20.41 -18.26 1.70
N LEU A 54 20.08 -17.52 2.76
CA LEU A 54 18.71 -17.39 3.25
C LEU A 54 17.80 -16.70 2.24
N PHE A 55 18.28 -15.68 1.54
CA PHE A 55 17.51 -14.99 0.50
C PHE A 55 17.12 -15.96 -0.62
N GLU A 56 18.06 -16.71 -1.16
CA GLU A 56 17.79 -17.68 -2.22
C GLU A 56 16.92 -18.85 -1.74
N GLU A 57 17.10 -19.31 -0.49
CA GLU A 57 16.23 -20.34 0.12
C GLU A 57 14.77 -19.86 0.23
N ILE A 58 14.55 -18.65 0.74
CA ILE A 58 13.21 -18.07 0.90
C ILE A 58 12.58 -17.84 -0.48
N LYS A 59 13.31 -17.21 -1.40
CA LYS A 59 12.86 -16.95 -2.77
C LYS A 59 12.51 -18.24 -3.51
N GLY A 60 13.33 -19.28 -3.37
CA GLY A 60 13.11 -20.58 -3.99
C GLY A 60 11.88 -21.34 -3.49
N ARG A 61 11.31 -20.94 -2.34
CA ARG A 61 10.08 -21.51 -1.77
C ARG A 61 8.81 -20.75 -2.16
N ILE A 62 8.95 -19.55 -2.71
CA ILE A 62 7.82 -18.73 -3.16
C ILE A 62 7.49 -19.14 -4.59
N ALA A 63 6.22 -19.48 -4.84
CA ALA A 63 5.74 -19.71 -6.20
C ALA A 63 5.80 -18.38 -6.97
N LYS A 64 6.52 -18.36 -8.10
CA LYS A 64 6.68 -17.18 -8.94
C LYS A 64 5.35 -16.76 -9.58
N ASP A 65 4.58 -17.75 -10.02
CA ASP A 65 3.22 -17.56 -10.49
C ASP A 65 2.27 -18.02 -9.38
N ASP A 66 1.44 -17.12 -8.88
CA ASP A 66 0.47 -17.41 -7.83
C ASP A 66 -0.90 -16.81 -8.17
N ASN A 67 -1.94 -17.61 -7.98
CA ASN A 67 -3.31 -17.24 -8.29
C ASN A 67 -4.17 -17.50 -7.06
N SER A 68 -4.88 -16.47 -6.62
CA SER A 68 -5.89 -16.65 -5.58
C SER A 68 -7.04 -17.56 -6.05
N VAL A 69 -7.69 -18.21 -5.09
CA VAL A 69 -8.91 -18.98 -5.36
C VAL A 69 -10.05 -18.02 -5.74
N PRO A 70 -10.74 -18.20 -6.88
CA PRO A 70 -11.83 -17.32 -7.27
C PRO A 70 -12.98 -17.33 -6.26
N VAL A 71 -13.37 -16.14 -5.78
CA VAL A 71 -14.46 -15.96 -4.82
C VAL A 71 -15.68 -15.36 -5.52
N ARG A 72 -16.83 -16.02 -5.37
CA ARG A 72 -18.09 -15.51 -5.92
C ARG A 72 -18.62 -14.34 -5.11
N LYS A 73 -18.89 -13.22 -5.78
CA LYS A 73 -19.61 -12.08 -5.23
C LYS A 73 -20.53 -11.51 -6.32
N GLY A 74 -21.83 -11.46 -6.04
CA GLY A 74 -22.81 -11.06 -7.05
C GLY A 74 -22.82 -12.02 -8.24
N ASN A 75 -22.69 -11.46 -9.45
CA ASN A 75 -22.70 -12.19 -10.71
C ASN A 75 -21.30 -12.64 -11.17
N TYR A 76 -20.24 -12.21 -10.49
CA TYR A 76 -18.86 -12.52 -10.87
C TYR A 76 -18.13 -13.35 -9.82
N PHE A 77 -17.07 -14.01 -10.29
CA PHE A 77 -15.99 -14.58 -9.49
C PHE A 77 -14.80 -13.66 -9.59
N TYR A 78 -14.26 -13.24 -8.45
CA TYR A 78 -13.12 -12.35 -8.36
C TYR A 78 -11.88 -13.12 -7.91
N SER A 79 -10.75 -12.80 -8.52
CA SER A 79 -9.45 -13.37 -8.18
C SER A 79 -8.36 -12.33 -8.45
N SER A 80 -7.17 -12.58 -7.94
CA SER A 80 -5.93 -11.95 -8.35
C SER A 80 -4.89 -12.98 -8.79
N GLU A 81 -3.96 -12.52 -9.63
CA GLU A 81 -2.89 -13.31 -10.21
C GLU A 81 -1.59 -12.51 -10.20
N VAL A 82 -0.50 -13.13 -9.74
CA VAL A 82 0.88 -12.67 -9.93
C VAL A 82 1.52 -13.63 -10.92
N THR A 83 2.17 -13.12 -11.96
CA THR A 83 2.78 -13.94 -13.01
C THR A 83 4.12 -13.38 -13.45
N GLY A 84 5.05 -14.25 -13.79
CA GLY A 84 6.34 -13.86 -14.34
C GLY A 84 7.11 -12.95 -13.40
N ASP A 85 7.61 -11.84 -13.93
CA ASP A 85 8.42 -10.86 -13.19
C ASP A 85 7.57 -9.70 -12.64
N ASN A 86 6.24 -9.83 -12.63
CA ASN A 86 5.37 -8.80 -12.06
C ASN A 86 5.58 -8.70 -10.55
N GLU A 87 5.79 -7.48 -10.07
CA GLU A 87 5.97 -7.19 -8.64
C GLU A 87 4.63 -7.08 -7.90
N TYR A 88 3.55 -6.84 -8.64
CA TYR A 88 2.20 -6.68 -8.10
C TYR A 88 1.20 -7.61 -8.75
N GLU A 89 0.10 -7.85 -8.03
CA GLU A 89 -1.01 -8.65 -8.52
C GLU A 89 -1.87 -7.91 -9.56
N VAL A 90 -2.44 -8.68 -10.49
CA VAL A 90 -3.48 -8.24 -11.42
C VAL A 90 -4.81 -8.75 -10.88
N HIS A 91 -5.75 -7.83 -10.64
CA HIS A 91 -7.09 -8.17 -10.19
C HIS A 91 -8.01 -8.45 -11.37
N LEU A 92 -8.75 -9.55 -11.26
CA LEU A 92 -9.58 -10.12 -12.30
C LEU A 92 -11.01 -10.34 -11.81
N ARG A 93 -11.93 -10.44 -12.77
CA ARG A 93 -13.25 -11.02 -12.58
C ARG A 93 -13.65 -11.93 -13.75
N ALA A 94 -14.51 -12.90 -13.51
CA ALA A 94 -15.08 -13.79 -14.53
C ALA A 94 -16.53 -14.16 -14.18
N LYS A 95 -17.34 -14.61 -15.14
CA LYS A 95 -18.74 -15.04 -14.89
C LYS A 95 -18.84 -16.45 -14.32
N ASP A 96 -17.79 -17.25 -14.48
CA ASP A 96 -17.72 -18.61 -13.94
C ASP A 96 -16.45 -18.84 -13.12
N PHE A 97 -16.49 -19.87 -12.26
CA PHE A 97 -15.36 -20.26 -11.41
C PHE A 97 -14.14 -20.73 -12.23
N ALA A 98 -14.37 -21.24 -13.45
CA ALA A 98 -13.29 -21.71 -14.31
C ALA A 98 -12.51 -20.55 -14.94
N GLY A 99 -13.01 -19.31 -14.88
CA GLY A 99 -12.33 -18.14 -15.39
C GLY A 99 -12.24 -18.10 -16.91
N LYS A 100 -13.25 -18.64 -17.63
CA LYS A 100 -13.21 -18.70 -19.11
C LYS A 100 -13.26 -17.32 -19.76
N ASP A 101 -13.89 -16.35 -19.11
CA ASP A 101 -14.09 -14.98 -19.60
C ASP A 101 -13.46 -13.93 -18.67
N LYS A 102 -12.24 -14.22 -18.16
CA LYS A 102 -11.49 -13.31 -17.29
C LYS A 102 -11.39 -11.91 -17.89
N GLN A 103 -11.68 -10.92 -17.05
CA GLN A 103 -11.55 -9.50 -17.32
C GLN A 103 -10.63 -8.87 -16.29
N VAL A 104 -9.63 -8.12 -16.73
CA VAL A 104 -8.78 -7.32 -15.84
C VAL A 104 -9.59 -6.15 -15.32
N ILE A 105 -9.79 -6.09 -13.99
CA ILE A 105 -10.44 -4.95 -13.34
C ILE A 105 -9.40 -3.92 -12.89
N LEU A 106 -8.21 -4.36 -12.45
CA LEU A 106 -7.12 -3.49 -12.05
C LEU A 106 -5.78 -4.19 -12.29
N ASP A 107 -4.87 -3.52 -12.98
CA ASP A 107 -3.48 -3.96 -13.11
C ASP A 107 -2.61 -3.03 -12.27
N VAL A 108 -2.10 -3.54 -11.15
CA VAL A 108 -1.33 -2.74 -10.21
C VAL A 108 0.08 -2.46 -10.74
N ASN A 109 0.62 -3.33 -11.61
CA ASN A 109 1.92 -3.12 -12.23
C ASN A 109 1.89 -1.90 -13.15
N GLU A 110 0.84 -1.76 -13.97
CA GLU A 110 0.66 -0.58 -14.83
C GLU A 110 0.58 0.72 -14.03
N LEU A 111 -0.10 0.70 -12.88
CA LEU A 111 -0.21 1.86 -11.99
C LEU A 111 1.10 2.20 -11.28
N ALA A 112 1.90 1.19 -10.93
CA ALA A 112 3.13 1.37 -10.17
C ALA A 112 4.32 1.87 -11.00
N LYS A 113 4.30 1.77 -12.33
CA LYS A 113 5.45 2.03 -13.23
C LYS A 113 6.17 3.36 -13.01
N GLU A 114 5.43 4.41 -12.65
CA GLU A 114 5.96 5.77 -12.52
C GLU A 114 6.23 6.17 -11.06
N HIS A 115 6.18 5.22 -10.13
CA HIS A 115 6.32 5.46 -8.70
C HIS A 115 7.44 4.63 -8.07
N GLU A 116 8.26 5.26 -7.23
CA GLU A 116 9.30 4.56 -6.44
C GLU A 116 8.70 3.65 -5.35
N PHE A 117 7.49 3.97 -4.90
CA PHE A 117 6.68 3.14 -4.02
C PHE A 117 5.24 3.17 -4.52
N PHE A 118 4.59 2.01 -4.56
CA PHE A 118 3.18 1.92 -4.85
C PHE A 118 2.50 0.91 -3.94
N SER A 119 1.34 1.27 -3.42
CA SER A 119 0.47 0.32 -2.75
C SER A 119 -0.97 0.66 -3.06
N ILE A 120 -1.78 -0.36 -3.28
CA ILE A 120 -3.23 -0.22 -3.29
C ILE A 120 -3.78 -0.64 -1.94
N GLY A 121 -4.83 0.05 -1.50
CA GLY A 121 -5.62 -0.32 -0.35
C GLY A 121 -7.08 -0.38 -0.75
N GLY A 122 -7.75 -1.47 -0.36
CA GLY A 122 -9.19 -1.62 -0.57
C GLY A 122 -9.59 -1.77 -2.04
N LEU A 123 -10.47 -2.72 -2.32
CA LEU A 123 -11.03 -2.95 -3.65
C LEU A 123 -12.52 -3.17 -3.50
N TYR A 124 -13.29 -2.16 -3.88
CA TYR A 124 -14.73 -2.12 -3.65
C TYR A 124 -15.45 -1.94 -4.97
N VAL A 125 -16.00 -3.04 -5.46
CA VAL A 125 -16.89 -3.04 -6.62
C VAL A 125 -18.28 -2.61 -6.20
N SER A 126 -18.92 -1.74 -6.99
CA SER A 126 -20.28 -1.24 -6.77
C SER A 126 -21.32 -2.38 -6.85
N PRO A 127 -22.51 -2.21 -6.24
CA PRO A 127 -23.58 -3.22 -6.25
C PRO A 127 -24.04 -3.67 -7.65
N ASN A 128 -24.04 -2.78 -8.64
CA ASN A 128 -24.31 -3.11 -10.04
C ASN A 128 -23.10 -3.65 -10.81
N GLU A 129 -21.96 -3.81 -10.12
CA GLU A 129 -20.72 -4.40 -10.62
C GLU A 129 -20.07 -3.62 -11.77
N ASN A 130 -20.42 -2.34 -11.96
CA ASN A 130 -19.90 -1.54 -13.06
C ASN A 130 -18.79 -0.56 -12.65
N LEU A 131 -18.67 -0.24 -11.36
CA LEU A 131 -17.65 0.68 -10.86
C LEU A 131 -16.74 -0.04 -9.86
N LEU A 132 -15.45 0.28 -9.87
CA LEU A 132 -14.46 -0.12 -8.88
C LEU A 132 -13.91 1.12 -8.20
N ALA A 133 -14.06 1.20 -6.87
CA ALA A 133 -13.31 2.14 -6.05
C ALA A 133 -12.11 1.44 -5.40
N TYR A 134 -10.95 2.07 -5.44
CA TYR A 134 -9.73 1.61 -4.77
C TYR A 134 -8.93 2.82 -4.27
N GLY A 135 -8.15 2.64 -3.21
CA GLY A 135 -7.22 3.65 -2.72
C GLY A 135 -5.81 3.37 -3.23
N GLU A 136 -5.08 4.38 -3.71
CA GLU A 136 -3.64 4.30 -3.98
C GLU A 136 -2.86 5.11 -2.94
N ASP A 137 -1.70 4.61 -2.53
CA ASP A 137 -0.70 5.30 -1.71
C ASP A 137 0.67 5.14 -2.36
N THR A 138 1.23 6.27 -2.77
CA THR A 138 2.52 6.39 -3.46
C THR A 138 3.66 6.84 -2.54
N LEU A 139 3.37 7.07 -1.25
CA LEU A 139 4.31 7.64 -0.29
C LEU A 139 4.50 6.77 0.96
N SER A 140 3.87 5.59 1.02
CA SER A 140 3.94 4.64 2.15
C SER A 140 3.46 5.24 3.48
N ARG A 141 2.57 6.23 3.43
CA ARG A 141 2.00 6.89 4.61
C ARG A 141 0.65 6.31 5.04
N ARG A 142 0.15 5.32 4.29
CA ARG A 142 -1.21 4.76 4.41
C ARG A 142 -2.28 5.85 4.34
N VAL A 143 -1.99 6.93 3.62
CA VAL A 143 -2.92 8.03 3.33
C VAL A 143 -3.23 7.90 1.85
N TYR A 144 -4.46 7.49 1.54
CA TYR A 144 -4.82 7.05 0.21
C TYR A 144 -5.52 8.16 -0.57
N THR A 145 -5.32 8.16 -1.88
CA THR A 145 -6.19 8.79 -2.85
C THR A 145 -7.16 7.73 -3.38
N ILE A 146 -8.45 7.87 -3.11
CA ILE A 146 -9.48 6.97 -3.63
C ILE A 146 -9.79 7.38 -5.07
N LYS A 147 -9.62 6.44 -6.00
CA LYS A 147 -9.96 6.58 -7.42
C LYS A 147 -11.08 5.63 -7.81
N ILE A 148 -11.81 5.99 -8.86
CA ILE A 148 -12.93 5.20 -9.38
C ILE A 148 -12.67 4.83 -10.84
N LYS A 149 -12.82 3.54 -11.15
CA LYS A 149 -12.73 2.99 -12.51
C LYS A 149 -14.07 2.43 -12.93
N ASP A 150 -14.51 2.80 -14.13
CA ASP A 150 -15.64 2.17 -14.80
C ASP A 150 -15.17 0.86 -15.45
N LEU A 151 -15.69 -0.26 -14.97
CA LEU A 151 -15.36 -1.60 -15.41
C LEU A 151 -16.04 -2.00 -16.72
N THR A 152 -16.98 -1.20 -17.22
CA THR A 152 -17.64 -1.41 -18.51
C THR A 152 -16.87 -0.77 -19.65
N THR A 153 -16.28 0.40 -19.42
CA THR A 153 -15.48 1.14 -20.40
C THR A 153 -13.97 0.95 -20.22
N GLY A 154 -13.52 0.59 -19.02
CA GLY A 154 -12.11 0.51 -18.64
C GLY A 154 -11.50 1.86 -18.23
N ASN A 155 -12.26 2.95 -18.31
CA ASN A 155 -11.78 4.30 -18.04
C ASN A 155 -11.90 4.68 -16.57
N TYR A 156 -11.04 5.59 -16.11
CA TYR A 156 -11.16 6.21 -14.80
C TYR A 156 -12.14 7.39 -14.85
N LEU A 157 -12.92 7.56 -13.78
CA LEU A 157 -13.71 8.77 -13.56
C LEU A 157 -12.81 9.90 -13.09
N GLN A 158 -13.27 11.15 -13.22
CA GLN A 158 -12.50 12.34 -12.83
C GLN A 158 -12.47 12.58 -11.32
N ASP A 159 -13.43 12.02 -10.59
CA ASP A 159 -13.53 12.17 -9.14
C ASP A 159 -12.40 11.42 -8.42
N GLU A 160 -11.66 12.16 -7.58
CA GLU A 160 -10.62 11.62 -6.70
C GLU A 160 -10.82 12.13 -5.27
N ILE A 161 -10.58 11.28 -4.28
CA ILE A 161 -10.69 11.63 -2.86
C ILE A 161 -9.35 11.41 -2.19
N GLU A 162 -8.59 12.49 -2.09
CA GLU A 162 -7.29 12.50 -1.42
C GLU A 162 -7.43 12.38 0.11
N GLY A 163 -6.34 12.05 0.79
CA GLY A 163 -6.25 12.21 2.25
C GLY A 163 -7.22 11.32 3.03
N ALA A 164 -7.55 10.13 2.51
CA ALA A 164 -8.52 9.23 3.10
C ALA A 164 -7.87 7.94 3.61
N SER A 165 -8.61 7.15 4.39
CA SER A 165 -8.37 5.72 4.47
C SER A 165 -8.78 5.06 3.14
N SER A 166 -8.27 3.88 2.85
CA SER A 166 -8.70 3.08 1.70
C SER A 166 -10.12 2.50 1.82
N ALA A 167 -10.76 2.56 2.98
CA ALA A 167 -12.07 1.95 3.20
C ALA A 167 -13.19 2.71 2.48
N VAL A 168 -13.98 1.97 1.69
CA VAL A 168 -15.14 2.48 0.95
C VAL A 168 -16.37 1.60 1.21
N ALA A 169 -17.54 2.22 1.30
CA ALA A 169 -18.83 1.53 1.33
C ALA A 169 -19.79 2.14 0.31
N TRP A 170 -20.07 1.41 -0.77
CA TRP A 170 -21.01 1.84 -1.80
C TRP A 170 -22.45 1.89 -1.31
N GLN A 171 -23.20 2.88 -1.79
CA GLN A 171 -24.66 2.88 -1.71
C GLN A 171 -25.25 1.92 -2.76
N ASN A 172 -26.44 1.40 -2.47
CA ASN A 172 -27.13 0.43 -3.35
C ASN A 172 -27.58 1.02 -4.69
N ASP A 173 -27.69 2.34 -4.79
CA ASP A 173 -28.06 3.03 -6.02
C ASP A 173 -26.89 3.25 -6.99
N ASN A 174 -25.65 2.95 -6.56
CA ASN A 174 -24.41 3.07 -7.31
C ASN A 174 -23.98 4.50 -7.66
N ASN A 175 -24.60 5.51 -7.04
CA ASN A 175 -24.29 6.92 -7.35
C ASN A 175 -23.39 7.58 -6.30
N ALA A 176 -23.22 6.95 -5.13
CA ALA A 176 -22.41 7.46 -4.05
C ALA A 176 -21.79 6.35 -3.22
N PHE A 177 -20.76 6.69 -2.46
CA PHE A 177 -20.17 5.83 -1.43
C PHE A 177 -19.75 6.65 -0.21
N TYR A 178 -19.59 5.97 0.92
CA TYR A 178 -19.02 6.53 2.14
C TYR A 178 -17.54 6.20 2.24
N TYR A 179 -16.76 7.13 2.80
CA TYR A 179 -15.32 7.00 3.04
C TYR A 179 -14.94 7.65 4.38
N ILE A 180 -13.73 7.36 4.86
CA ILE A 180 -13.19 7.94 6.09
C ILE A 180 -12.06 8.90 5.71
N LYS A 181 -12.27 10.20 5.93
CA LYS A 181 -11.22 11.22 5.76
C LYS A 181 -10.25 11.14 6.93
N LYS A 182 -8.95 11.26 6.64
CA LYS A 182 -7.93 11.36 7.69
C LYS A 182 -7.73 12.83 8.07
N ASP A 183 -7.64 13.07 9.37
CA ASP A 183 -7.27 14.38 9.90
C ASP A 183 -5.76 14.61 9.67
N PRO A 184 -5.32 15.72 9.06
CA PRO A 184 -3.91 16.01 8.83
C PRO A 184 -3.06 16.02 10.11
N GLN A 185 -3.61 16.39 11.27
CA GLN A 185 -2.87 16.59 12.52
C GLN A 185 -2.65 15.29 13.30
N THR A 186 -3.47 14.26 13.11
CA THR A 186 -3.37 13.01 13.91
C THR A 186 -2.47 11.94 13.29
N LEU A 187 -1.79 12.23 12.18
CA LEU A 187 -1.09 11.23 11.34
C LEU A 187 0.41 11.09 11.65
N LEU A 188 0.77 11.16 12.93
CA LEU A 188 2.13 10.89 13.42
C LEU A 188 2.33 9.41 13.81
N GLY A 189 1.66 8.50 13.10
CA GLY A 189 1.75 7.05 13.28
C GLY A 189 2.53 6.37 12.17
#